data_AF-W9UZA6-F1
#
_entry.id   AF-W9UZA6-F1
#
_cell.length_a   1.000
_cell.length_b   1.000
_cell.length_c   1.000
_cell.angle_alpha   90.00
_cell.angle_beta   90.00
_cell.angle_gamma   90.00
#
_symmetry.space_group_name_H-M   'P 1'
#
loop_
_entity.id
_entity.type
_entity.pdbx_description
1 polymer ?
#
loop_
_entity_poly.entity_id
_entity_poly.type
_entity_poly.pdbx_seq_one_letter_code
_entity_poly.pdbx_strand_id
1 'polypeptide(L)' 'MNIVIEGGRIIDPAQKIDTVANLYIHQGTILAIGHEHPKAISPMTRWMHATKLSARV' A
#
# COMPACT_ATOMS: atom_id res chain seq x y z
N MET A 1 -1.27 -1.63 -13.58
CA MET A 1 -0.85 -0.37 -12.92
C MET A 1 -0.90 -0.55 -11.42
N ASN A 2 0.07 0.02 -10.70
CA ASN A 2 0.17 0.00 -9.24
C ASN A 2 0.04 1.45 -8.76
N ILE A 3 -0.89 1.71 -7.83
CA ILE A 3 -1.12 3.05 -7.28
C ILE A 3 -1.04 2.96 -5.76
N VAL A 4 -0.35 3.93 -5.15
CA VAL A 4 -0.39 4.18 -3.71
C VAL A 4 -0.86 5.61 -3.49
N ILE A 5 -1.86 5.78 -2.65
CA ILE A 5 -2.26 7.09 -2.11
C ILE A 5 -1.75 7.14 -0.67
N GLU A 6 -0.86 8.07 -0.36
CA GLU A 6 -0.16 8.14 0.93
C GLU A 6 -0.72 9.22 1.85
N GLY A 7 -0.81 8.92 3.16
CA GLY A 7 -1.15 9.90 4.20
C GLY A 7 -2.55 10.51 4.10
N GLY A 8 -3.46 9.90 3.35
CA GLY A 8 -4.83 10.37 3.19
C GLY A 8 -5.72 9.99 4.37
N ARG A 9 -6.75 10.80 4.65
CA ARG A 9 -7.83 10.40 5.55
C ARG A 9 -8.81 9.51 4.79
N ILE A 10 -8.84 8.23 5.16
CA ILE A 10 -9.74 7.23 4.57
C ILE A 10 -11.01 7.18 5.41
N ILE A 11 -12.14 7.41 4.76
CA ILE A 11 -13.48 7.37 5.37
C ILE A 11 -14.29 6.32 4.61
N ASP A 12 -14.57 5.19 5.27
CA ASP A 12 -15.46 4.14 4.79
C ASP A 12 -16.49 3.80 5.88
N PRO A 13 -17.71 4.37 5.82
CA PRO A 13 -18.76 4.12 6.81
C PRO A 13 -19.23 2.66 6.86
N ALA A 14 -19.15 1.92 5.75
CA ALA A 14 -19.58 0.52 5.71
C ALA A 14 -18.64 -0.37 6.53
N GLN A 15 -17.34 -0.04 6.54
CA GLN A 15 -16.34 -0.72 7.35
C GLN A 15 -16.02 -0.03 8.68
N LYS A 16 -16.72 1.08 9.00
CA LYS A 16 -16.46 1.93 10.18
C LYS A 16 -15.01 2.43 10.25
N ILE A 17 -14.42 2.75 9.10
CA ILE A 17 -13.07 3.31 8.99
C ILE A 17 -13.18 4.84 8.95
N ASP A 18 -12.47 5.50 9.86
CA ASP A 18 -12.16 6.91 9.80
C ASP A 18 -10.75 7.10 10.38
N THR A 19 -9.74 7.07 9.52
CA THR A 19 -8.34 7.11 9.94
C THR A 19 -7.43 7.68 8.86
N VAL A 20 -6.26 8.18 9.26
CA VAL A 20 -5.20 8.52 8.30
C VAL A 20 -4.43 7.24 7.99
N ALA A 21 -4.28 6.90 6.71
CA ALA A 21 -3.57 5.69 6.27
C ALA A 21 -3.20 5.79 4.79
N ASN A 22 -2.45 4.80 4.29
CA ASN A 22 -2.19 4.64 2.87
C ASN A 22 -3.22 3.68 2.24
N LEU A 23 -3.56 3.93 0.98
CA LEU A 23 -4.42 3.07 0.16
C LEU A 23 -3.62 2.46 -1.00
N TYR A 24 -3.59 1.14 -1.09
CA TYR A 24 -2.85 0.39 -2.10
C TYR A 24 -3.82 -0.20 -3.14
N ILE A 25 -3.62 0.13 -4.42
CA ILE A 25 -4.49 -0.27 -5.53
C ILE A 25 -3.68 -1.00 -6.61
N HIS A 26 -4.20 -2.14 -7.08
CA HIS A 26 -3.62 -2.93 -8.16
C HIS A 26 -4.71 -3.44 -9.10
N GLN A 27 -4.49 -3.32 -10.41
CA GLN A 27 -5.41 -3.83 -11.44
C GLN A 27 -6.87 -3.36 -11.27
N GLY A 28 -7.07 -2.13 -10.76
CA GLY A 28 -8.41 -1.57 -10.52
C GLY A 28 -9.07 -2.05 -9.22
N THR A 29 -8.36 -2.79 -8.37
CA THR A 29 -8.86 -3.30 -7.08
C THR A 29 -8.06 -2.75 -5.92
N ILE A 30 -8.74 -2.42 -4.81
CA ILE A 30 -8.10 -2.05 -3.54
C ILE A 30 -7.51 -3.33 -2.94
N LEU A 31 -6.19 -3.35 -2.75
CA LEU A 31 -5.49 -4.46 -2.13
C LEU A 31 -5.44 -4.35 -0.61
N ALA A 32 -5.21 -3.14 -0.09
CA ALA A 32 -5.05 -2.92 1.34
C ALA A 32 -5.22 -1.45 1.74
N ILE A 33 -5.53 -1.26 3.01
CA ILE A 33 -5.54 0.02 3.72
C ILE A 33 -4.61 -0.12 4.93
N GLY A 34 -3.66 0.79 5.11
CA GLY A 34 -2.76 0.76 6.27
C GLY A 34 -1.56 1.68 6.17
N HIS A 35 -0.83 1.83 7.27
CA HIS A 35 0.37 2.66 7.34
C HIS A 35 1.60 1.99 6.71
N GLU A 36 1.64 0.66 6.77
CA GLU A 36 2.72 -0.13 6.18
C GLU A 36 2.26 -0.76 4.87
N HIS A 37 3.19 -0.96 3.95
CA HIS A 37 2.91 -1.71 2.74
C HIS A 37 2.62 -3.17 3.11
N PRO A 38 1.62 -3.83 2.48
CA PRO A 38 1.38 -5.25 2.72
C PRO A 38 2.66 -6.05 2.44
N LYS A 39 3.20 -6.73 3.46
CA LYS A 39 4.43 -7.53 3.32
C LYS A 39 4.24 -8.81 2.51
N ALA A 40 3.01 -9.25 2.28
CA ALA A 40 2.73 -10.47 1.53
C ALA A 40 1.29 -10.50 1.01
N ILE A 41 1.04 -9.85 -0.13
CA ILE A 41 0.02 -10.32 -1.06
C ILE A 41 0.69 -10.26 -2.43
N SER A 42 1.16 -11.41 -2.90
CA SER A 42 1.83 -11.51 -4.18
C SER A 42 1.28 -12.71 -4.92
N PRO A 43 0.99 -12.47 -6.21
CA PRO A 43 1.77 -13.14 -7.25
C PRO A 43 3.03 -12.35 -7.64
N MET A 44 3.16 -11.09 -7.22
CA MET A 44 4.30 -10.20 -7.55
C MET A 44 5.24 -9.80 -6.37
N THR A 45 5.91 -10.75 -5.70
CA THR A 45 6.93 -10.53 -4.63
C THR A 45 8.23 -10.00 -5.23
N ARG A 46 8.19 -8.90 -6.00
CA ARG A 46 9.40 -8.42 -6.69
C ARG A 46 9.56 -6.91 -6.78
N TRP A 47 8.92 -6.13 -5.91
CA TRP A 47 8.97 -4.66 -6.02
C TRP A 47 9.60 -3.95 -4.81
N MET A 48 10.16 -4.68 -3.82
CA MET A 48 10.84 -4.05 -2.66
C MET A 48 12.29 -4.46 -2.42
N HIS A 49 12.83 -5.44 -3.16
CA HIS A 49 14.28 -5.62 -3.18
C HIS A 49 15.00 -4.55 -4.02
N ALA A 50 14.27 -3.76 -4.83
CA ALA A 50 14.86 -2.79 -5.75
C ALA A 50 15.24 -1.44 -5.10
N THR A 51 14.75 -1.10 -3.91
CA THR A 51 14.98 0.23 -3.30
C THR A 51 15.86 0.22 -2.05
N LYS A 52 16.25 -0.93 -1.52
CA LYS A 52 17.17 -1.03 -0.36
C LYS A 52 18.62 -1.39 -0.70
N LEU A 53 18.97 -1.54 -1.98
CA LEU A 53 20.34 -1.83 -2.41
C LEU A 53 21.19 -0.57 -2.72
N SER A 54 20.66 0.64 -2.52
CA SER A 54 21.37 1.91 -2.76
C SER A 54 21.67 2.72 -1.49
N ALA A 55 21.76 2.07 -0.33
CA ALA A 55 22.21 2.71 0.91
C ALA A 55 23.29 1.86 1.60
N ARG A 56 24.37 1.58 0.86
CA ARG A 56 25.69 1.27 1.40
C ARG A 56 26.69 2.14 0.65
N VAL A 57 26.98 3.31 1.22
CA VAL A 57 28.27 3.99 1.13
C VAL A 57 28.58 4.48 2.54
#